data_AF-A0A484ZNM3-F1
#
_entry.id   AF-A0A484ZNM3-F1
#
_cell.length_a   1.000
_cell.length_b   1.000
_cell.length_c   1.000
_cell.angle_alpha   90.00
_cell.angle_beta   90.00
_cell.angle_gamma   90.00
#
_symmetry.space_group_name_H-M   'P 1'
#
loop_
_entity.id
_entity.type
_entity.pdbx_description
1 polymer ?
#
loop_
_entity_poly.entity_id
_entity_poly.type
_entity_poly.pdbx_seq_one_letter_code
_entity_poly.pdbx_strand_id
1 'polypeptide(L)'
;MAARHIYFEASAMIIGLINLGHALEQRARQRSSKALERLLDLTPPTAKIVTEQGEKVIPLSEVQLGMTIRLATGDRVPVDGEIIQGEIWLDEAMLTGEAMPQQKSAETEARIHAGTVVQDGSALFRAGAVGNQTTLARIIKLVRQAQSSKPENWPHG
;
A
#
# COMPACT_ATOMS: atom_id res chain seq x y z
N MET A 1 44.64 40.80 2.61
CA MET A 1 44.51 39.39 3.07
C MET A 1 43.23 39.15 3.88
N ALA A 2 42.82 40.04 4.79
CA ALA A 2 41.59 39.88 5.60
C ALA A 2 40.28 39.74 4.79
N ALA A 3 40.06 40.55 3.75
CA ALA A 3 38.85 40.47 2.93
C ALA A 3 38.66 39.10 2.26
N ARG A 4 39.76 38.46 1.82
CA ARG A 4 39.74 37.15 1.15
C ARG A 4 39.27 36.02 2.08
N HIS A 5 39.55 36.13 3.39
CA HIS A 5 39.05 35.21 4.42
C HIS A 5 37.53 35.38 4.66
N ILE A 6 37.04 36.62 4.73
CA ILE A 6 35.61 36.90 4.96
C ILE A 6 34.75 36.42 3.79
N TYR A 7 35.20 36.62 2.54
CA TYR A 7 34.48 36.09 1.37
C TYR A 7 34.50 34.57 1.31
N PHE A 8 35.60 33.93 1.74
CA PHE A 8 35.69 32.47 1.80
C PHE A 8 34.73 31.89 2.85
N GLU A 9 34.68 32.49 4.04
CA GLU A 9 33.78 32.10 5.13
C GLU A 9 32.30 32.24 4.73
N ALA A 10 31.91 33.38 4.16
CA ALA A 10 30.56 33.59 3.66
C ALA A 10 30.18 32.60 2.55
N SER A 11 31.09 32.34 1.60
CA SER A 11 30.87 31.38 0.52
C SER A 11 30.71 29.94 1.04
N ALA A 12 31.52 29.55 2.01
CA ALA A 12 31.44 28.24 2.65
C ALA A 12 30.11 28.04 3.39
N MET A 13 29.62 29.07 4.09
CA MET A 13 28.31 29.04 4.75
C MET A 13 27.17 28.91 3.76
N ILE A 14 27.18 29.67 2.65
CA ILE A 14 26.14 29.60 1.62
C ILE A 14 26.09 28.20 0.98
N ILE A 15 27.25 27.68 0.56
CA ILE A 15 27.34 26.33 -0.03
C ILE A 15 26.88 25.27 0.99
N GLY A 16 27.28 25.41 2.25
CA GLY A 16 26.85 24.53 3.33
C GLY A 16 25.33 24.51 3.52
N LEU A 17 24.68 25.69 3.53
CA LEU A 17 23.23 25.81 3.65
C LEU A 17 22.49 25.26 2.42
N ILE A 18 22.99 25.49 1.21
CA ILE A 18 22.42 24.91 -0.02
C ILE A 18 22.49 23.38 0.03
N ASN A 19 23.65 22.82 0.41
CA ASN A 19 23.82 21.38 0.53
C ASN A 19 22.92 20.77 1.61
N LEU A 20 22.75 21.46 2.74
CA LEU A 20 21.80 21.04 3.78
C LEU A 20 20.36 21.05 3.26
N GLY A 21 19.96 22.10 2.53
CA GLY A 21 18.65 22.17 1.88
C GLY A 21 18.41 20.99 0.93
N HIS A 22 19.37 20.70 0.06
CA HIS A 22 19.30 19.54 -0.84
C HIS A 22 19.24 18.21 -0.09
N ALA A 23 20.02 18.06 0.99
CA ALA A 23 20.00 16.84 1.80
C ALA A 23 18.64 16.62 2.49
N LEU A 24 18.03 17.69 3.02
CA LEU A 24 16.69 17.64 3.60
C LEU A 24 15.62 17.28 2.55
N GLU A 25 15.71 17.86 1.35
CA GLU A 25 14.81 17.56 0.23
C GLU A 25 14.93 16.09 -0.21
N GLN A 26 16.16 15.59 -0.39
CA GLN A 26 16.41 14.20 -0.75
C GLN A 26 15.89 13.23 0.31
N ARG A 27 16.09 13.55 1.59
CA ARG A 27 15.60 12.73 2.71
C ARG A 27 14.07 12.72 2.77
N ALA A 28 13.41 13.84 2.47
CA ALA A 28 11.95 13.90 2.36
C ALA A 28 11.45 13.02 1.21
N ARG A 29 12.07 13.11 0.02
CA ARG A 29 11.73 12.28 -1.15
C ARG A 29 11.89 10.78 -0.88
N GLN A 30 12.97 10.36 -0.22
CA GLN A 30 13.20 8.94 0.14
C GLN A 30 12.13 8.35 1.05
N ARG A 31 11.63 9.13 2.03
CA ARG A 31 10.55 8.66 2.92
C ARG A 31 9.26 8.38 2.14
N SER A 32 8.94 9.21 1.16
CA SER A 32 7.76 9.04 0.31
C SER A 32 7.87 7.78 -0.56
N SER A 33 9.03 7.49 -1.15
CA SER A 33 9.25 6.26 -1.94
C SER A 33 9.04 4.99 -1.12
N LYS A 34 9.52 4.98 0.13
CA LYS A 34 9.38 3.83 1.03
C LYS A 34 7.92 3.50 1.38
N ALA A 35 7.05 4.51 1.46
CA ALA A 35 5.62 4.29 1.69
C ALA A 35 4.94 3.61 0.50
N LEU A 36 5.32 3.99 -0.73
CA LEU A 36 4.81 3.36 -1.94
C LEU A 36 5.29 1.90 -2.06
N GLU A 37 6.56 1.62 -1.78
CA GLU A 37 7.10 0.26 -1.74
C GLU A 37 6.30 -0.63 -0.79
N ARG A 38 6.03 -0.16 0.43
CA ARG A 38 5.22 -0.89 1.41
C ARG A 38 3.84 -1.27 0.90
N LEU A 39 3.17 -0.38 0.14
CA LEU A 39 1.86 -0.68 -0.43
C LEU A 39 1.93 -1.76 -1.52
N LEU A 40 2.99 -1.76 -2.34
CA LEU A 40 3.20 -2.78 -3.36
C LEU A 40 3.43 -4.15 -2.72
N ASP A 41 4.17 -4.18 -1.62
CA ASP A 41 4.45 -5.39 -0.86
C ASP A 41 3.22 -5.99 -0.18
N LEU A 42 2.08 -5.26 -0.12
CA LEU A 42 0.83 -5.78 0.43
C LEU A 42 0.10 -6.76 -0.50
N THR A 43 0.50 -6.91 -1.75
CA THR A 43 -0.20 -7.82 -2.67
C THR A 43 0.43 -9.22 -2.62
N PRO A 44 -0.26 -10.28 -2.16
CA PRO A 44 0.30 -11.63 -2.19
C PRO A 44 0.42 -12.14 -3.64
N PRO A 45 1.41 -13.00 -3.95
CA PRO A 45 1.61 -13.50 -5.32
C PRO A 45 0.58 -14.57 -5.74
N THR A 46 -0.11 -15.19 -4.78
CA THR A 46 -1.01 -16.33 -4.99
C THR A 46 -2.27 -16.21 -4.14
N ALA A 47 -3.33 -16.91 -4.53
CA ALA A 47 -4.56 -17.06 -3.76
C ALA A 47 -4.95 -18.54 -3.64
N LYS A 48 -5.61 -18.91 -2.55
CA LYS A 48 -6.14 -20.26 -2.33
C LYS A 48 -7.63 -20.31 -2.65
N ILE A 49 -7.96 -20.78 -3.85
CA ILE A 49 -9.35 -20.91 -4.28
C ILE A 49 -9.98 -22.21 -3.77
N VAL A 50 -11.30 -22.20 -3.62
CA VAL A 50 -12.11 -23.38 -3.30
C VAL A 50 -12.89 -23.79 -4.53
N THR A 51 -12.75 -25.04 -4.94
CA THR A 51 -13.42 -25.65 -6.11
C THR A 51 -14.18 -26.90 -5.69
N GLU A 52 -14.96 -27.49 -6.59
CA GLU A 52 -15.65 -28.76 -6.33
C GLU A 52 -14.68 -29.91 -5.99
N GLN A 53 -13.44 -29.83 -6.48
CA GLN A 53 -12.38 -30.82 -6.24
C GLN A 53 -11.57 -30.51 -4.96
N GLY A 54 -11.93 -29.45 -4.24
CA GLY A 54 -11.21 -28.99 -3.04
C GLY A 54 -10.42 -27.70 -3.27
N GLU A 55 -9.43 -27.47 -2.41
CA GLU A 55 -8.58 -26.28 -2.45
C GLU A 55 -7.50 -26.36 -3.51
N LYS A 56 -7.27 -25.24 -4.19
CA LYS A 56 -6.16 -25.09 -5.11
C LYS A 56 -5.51 -23.73 -4.93
N VAL A 57 -4.18 -23.71 -4.89
CA VAL A 57 -3.42 -22.46 -4.95
C VAL A 57 -3.22 -22.09 -6.42
N ILE A 58 -3.58 -20.85 -6.78
CA ILE A 58 -3.40 -20.30 -8.11
C ILE A 58 -2.63 -18.97 -8.04
N PRO A 59 -1.92 -18.58 -9.11
CA PRO A 59 -1.37 -17.23 -9.24
C PRO A 59 -2.45 -16.17 -9.07
N LEU A 60 -2.12 -15.05 -8.41
CA LEU A 60 -3.08 -13.96 -8.24
C LEU A 60 -3.64 -13.44 -9.58
N SER A 61 -2.83 -13.49 -10.63
CA SER A 61 -3.23 -13.10 -11.99
C SER A 61 -4.34 -13.96 -12.60
N GLU A 62 -4.57 -15.16 -12.06
CA GLU A 62 -5.64 -16.07 -12.51
C GLU A 62 -6.93 -15.92 -11.71
N VAL A 63 -6.92 -15.11 -10.63
CA VAL A 63 -8.11 -14.86 -9.81
C VAL A 63 -9.12 -14.02 -10.59
N GLN A 64 -10.34 -14.54 -10.69
CA GLN A 64 -11.45 -13.88 -11.38
C GLN A 64 -12.57 -13.51 -10.41
N LEU A 65 -13.40 -12.57 -10.84
CA LEU A 65 -14.62 -12.18 -10.14
C LEU A 65 -15.51 -13.39 -9.86
N GLY A 66 -16.10 -13.43 -8.66
CA GLY A 66 -17.01 -14.49 -8.25
C GLY A 66 -16.32 -15.77 -7.73
N MET A 67 -15.00 -15.94 -7.91
CA MET A 67 -14.29 -17.09 -7.34
C MET A 67 -14.36 -17.08 -5.82
N THR A 68 -14.52 -18.26 -5.22
CA THR A 68 -14.44 -18.44 -3.77
C THR A 68 -13.01 -18.66 -3.35
N ILE A 69 -12.54 -17.85 -2.39
CA ILE A 69 -11.18 -17.87 -1.88
C ILE A 69 -11.23 -18.14 -0.38
N ARG A 70 -10.32 -18.97 0.11
CA ARG A 70 -10.13 -19.22 1.54
C ARG A 70 -9.06 -18.33 2.11
N LEU A 71 -9.35 -17.81 3.28
CA LEU A 71 -8.43 -17.09 4.15
C LEU A 71 -8.31 -17.83 5.49
N ALA A 72 -7.10 -17.88 6.03
CA ALA A 72 -6.79 -18.35 7.36
C ALA A 72 -5.84 -17.37 8.07
N THR A 73 -5.67 -17.51 9.37
CA THR A 73 -4.69 -16.75 10.16
C THR A 73 -3.33 -16.65 9.48
N GLY A 74 -2.83 -15.42 9.34
CA GLY A 74 -1.59 -15.07 8.68
C GLY A 74 -1.72 -14.83 7.18
N ASP A 75 -2.83 -15.23 6.56
CA ASP A 75 -3.08 -14.93 5.15
C ASP A 75 -3.30 -13.43 4.96
N ARG A 76 -2.85 -12.95 3.81
CA ARG A 76 -3.17 -11.61 3.35
C ARG A 76 -4.29 -11.68 2.32
N VAL A 77 -5.26 -10.77 2.42
CA VAL A 77 -6.39 -10.72 1.51
C VAL A 77 -5.90 -10.39 0.09
N PRO A 78 -6.08 -11.28 -0.90
CA PRO A 78 -5.48 -11.12 -2.23
C PRO A 78 -6.23 -10.11 -3.12
N VAL A 79 -7.54 -10.01 -2.97
CA VAL A 79 -8.44 -9.18 -3.78
C VAL A 79 -9.57 -8.68 -2.88
N ASP A 80 -10.23 -7.58 -3.27
CA ASP A 80 -11.40 -7.11 -2.53
C ASP A 80 -12.55 -8.09 -2.72
N GLY A 81 -13.43 -8.22 -1.73
CA GLY A 81 -14.58 -9.11 -1.82
C GLY A 81 -15.50 -9.07 -0.61
N GLU A 82 -16.35 -10.09 -0.53
CA GLU A 82 -17.33 -10.23 0.55
C GLU A 82 -17.24 -11.63 1.17
N ILE A 83 -17.15 -11.70 2.50
CA ILE A 83 -17.20 -12.94 3.27
C ILE A 83 -18.55 -13.60 3.04
N ILE A 84 -18.52 -14.89 2.69
CA ILE A 84 -19.71 -15.71 2.49
C ILE A 84 -19.87 -16.77 3.58
N GLN A 85 -18.80 -17.10 4.31
CA GLN A 85 -18.82 -18.04 5.42
C GLN A 85 -17.63 -17.82 6.36
N GLY A 86 -17.86 -17.98 7.65
CA GLY A 86 -16.82 -17.88 8.68
C GLY A 86 -16.61 -16.46 9.18
N GLU A 87 -15.60 -16.31 10.01
CA GLU A 87 -15.30 -15.07 10.73
C GLU A 87 -13.79 -14.90 10.86
N ILE A 88 -13.34 -13.66 10.68
CA ILE A 88 -11.93 -13.29 10.74
C ILE A 88 -11.74 -11.95 11.45
N TRP A 89 -10.57 -11.79 12.06
CA TRP A 89 -10.07 -10.52 12.55
C TRP A 89 -9.03 -9.98 11.56
N LEU A 90 -9.32 -8.82 10.98
CA LEU A 90 -8.45 -8.18 9.98
C LEU A 90 -7.67 -7.01 10.58
N ASP A 91 -6.37 -7.01 10.33
CA ASP A 91 -5.54 -5.82 10.45
C ASP A 91 -5.67 -4.97 9.19
N GLU A 92 -6.35 -3.83 9.33
CA GLU A 92 -6.54 -2.85 8.26
C GLU A 92 -5.69 -1.59 8.45
N ALA A 93 -4.76 -1.58 9.43
CA ALA A 93 -4.00 -0.39 9.81
C ALA A 93 -3.23 0.24 8.64
N MET A 94 -2.75 -0.59 7.70
CA MET A 94 -2.04 -0.12 6.51
C MET A 94 -2.94 0.62 5.50
N LEU A 95 -4.26 0.39 5.52
CA LEU A 95 -5.22 1.01 4.62
C LEU A 95 -5.99 2.15 5.30
N THR A 96 -6.46 1.93 6.53
CA THR A 96 -7.34 2.85 7.26
C THR A 96 -6.60 3.73 8.27
N GLY A 97 -5.44 3.28 8.75
CA GLY A 97 -4.70 3.92 9.85
C GLY A 97 -5.24 3.57 11.23
N GLU A 98 -6.24 2.70 11.34
CA GLU A 98 -6.80 2.25 12.61
C GLU A 98 -5.99 1.08 13.17
N ALA A 99 -5.50 1.21 14.41
CA ALA A 99 -4.58 0.24 14.99
C ALA A 99 -5.23 -1.05 15.49
N MET A 100 -6.55 -1.03 15.76
CA MET A 100 -7.25 -2.17 16.31
C MET A 100 -7.78 -3.07 15.18
N PRO A 101 -7.55 -4.38 15.24
CA PRO A 101 -8.13 -5.32 14.29
C PRO A 101 -9.66 -5.25 14.30
N GLN A 102 -10.25 -5.34 13.12
CA GLN A 102 -11.71 -5.34 12.95
C GLN A 102 -12.22 -6.75 12.68
N GLN A 103 -13.25 -7.16 13.42
CA GLN A 103 -13.96 -8.42 13.20
C GLN A 103 -14.86 -8.29 11.97
N LYS A 104 -14.80 -9.27 11.07
CA LYS A 104 -15.60 -9.31 9.84
C LYS A 104 -16.22 -10.71 9.69
N SER A 105 -17.49 -10.74 9.32
CA SER A 105 -18.24 -11.97 9.05
C SER A 105 -19.36 -11.71 8.04
N ALA A 106 -20.01 -12.75 7.52
CA ALA A 106 -21.14 -12.60 6.62
C ALA A 106 -22.36 -11.93 7.29
N GLU A 107 -22.47 -12.06 8.62
CA GLU A 107 -23.59 -11.58 9.44
C GLU A 107 -23.43 -10.16 9.95
N THR A 108 -22.19 -9.68 10.07
CA THR A 108 -21.85 -8.37 10.64
C THR A 108 -21.42 -7.39 9.56
N GLU A 109 -20.19 -7.53 9.10
CA GLU A 109 -19.61 -6.75 8.02
C GLU A 109 -18.82 -7.67 7.08
N ALA A 110 -19.41 -7.95 5.92
CA ALA A 110 -18.85 -8.93 5.00
C ALA A 110 -17.71 -8.38 4.13
N ARG A 111 -17.62 -7.06 3.95
CA ARG A 111 -16.65 -6.45 3.01
C ARG A 111 -15.23 -6.53 3.56
N ILE A 112 -14.32 -6.96 2.70
CA ILE A 112 -12.89 -7.05 2.98
C ILE A 112 -12.07 -6.47 1.84
N HIS A 113 -10.90 -5.92 2.15
CA HIS A 113 -10.05 -5.19 1.22
C HIS A 113 -8.72 -5.90 0.97
N ALA A 114 -8.24 -5.86 -0.29
CA ALA A 114 -6.95 -6.40 -0.66
C ALA A 114 -5.82 -5.76 0.15
N GLY A 115 -4.86 -6.58 0.59
CA GLY A 115 -3.69 -6.14 1.34
C GLY A 115 -3.84 -6.13 2.87
N THR A 116 -5.05 -6.31 3.40
CA THR A 116 -5.26 -6.53 4.84
C THR A 116 -4.79 -7.91 5.26
N VAL A 117 -4.42 -8.06 6.53
CA VAL A 117 -3.89 -9.32 7.07
C VAL A 117 -4.89 -9.94 8.03
N VAL A 118 -5.15 -11.23 7.89
CA VAL A 118 -5.92 -12.00 8.85
C VAL A 118 -5.07 -12.24 10.09
N GLN A 119 -5.40 -11.59 11.20
CA GLN A 119 -4.74 -11.83 12.47
C GLN A 119 -5.25 -13.10 13.16
N ASP A 120 -6.54 -13.39 13.02
CA ASP A 120 -7.15 -14.58 13.59
C ASP A 120 -8.39 -15.03 12.81
N GLY A 121 -8.72 -16.32 12.90
CA GLY A 121 -9.91 -16.91 12.28
C GLY A 121 -9.70 -17.50 10.88
N SER A 122 -10.82 -17.82 10.24
CA SER A 122 -10.85 -18.41 8.90
C SER A 122 -12.17 -18.06 8.23
N ALA A 123 -12.10 -17.70 6.96
CA ALA A 123 -13.28 -17.34 6.19
C ALA A 123 -13.16 -17.81 4.74
N LEU A 124 -14.33 -18.06 4.14
CA LEU A 124 -14.49 -18.09 2.70
C LEU A 124 -15.07 -16.76 2.27
N PHE A 125 -14.48 -16.16 1.24
CA PHE A 125 -15.00 -14.95 0.65
C PHE A 125 -15.11 -15.08 -0.86
N ARG A 126 -16.04 -14.32 -1.44
CA ARG A 126 -16.26 -14.23 -2.89
C ARG A 126 -15.48 -13.04 -3.43
N ALA A 127 -14.63 -13.28 -4.42
CA ALA A 127 -13.86 -12.25 -5.11
C ALA A 127 -14.78 -11.21 -5.76
N GLY A 128 -14.60 -9.93 -5.42
CA GLY A 128 -15.47 -8.82 -5.83
C GLY A 128 -14.78 -7.76 -6.69
N ALA A 129 -13.53 -7.36 -6.37
CA ALA A 129 -12.74 -6.51 -7.25
C ALA A 129 -11.32 -7.03 -7.35
N VAL A 130 -10.85 -7.30 -8.57
CA VAL A 130 -9.58 -7.98 -8.85
C VAL A 130 -8.60 -7.08 -9.59
N GLY A 131 -7.30 -7.35 -9.47
CA GLY A 131 -6.26 -6.61 -10.17
C GLY A 131 -6.33 -5.09 -9.90
N ASN A 132 -6.40 -4.30 -10.98
CA ASN A 132 -6.41 -2.84 -10.91
C ASN A 132 -7.72 -2.23 -10.35
N GLN A 133 -8.74 -3.06 -10.12
CA GLN A 133 -10.02 -2.63 -9.56
C GLN A 133 -10.05 -2.72 -8.04
N THR A 134 -9.03 -3.29 -7.40
CA THR A 134 -8.93 -3.35 -5.94
C THR A 134 -8.76 -1.96 -5.33
N THR A 135 -9.17 -1.83 -4.07
CA THR A 135 -8.99 -0.61 -3.28
C THR A 135 -7.51 -0.29 -3.12
N LEU A 136 -6.69 -1.30 -2.83
CA LEU A 136 -5.24 -1.16 -2.76
C LEU A 136 -4.63 -0.65 -4.07
N ALA A 137 -5.03 -1.19 -5.23
CA ALA A 137 -4.53 -0.71 -6.53
C ALA A 137 -4.91 0.76 -6.79
N ARG A 138 -6.12 1.18 -6.38
CA ARG A 138 -6.53 2.59 -6.46
C ARG A 138 -5.67 3.48 -5.57
N ILE A 139 -5.39 3.06 -4.33
CA ILE A 139 -4.51 3.80 -3.41
C ILE A 139 -3.11 3.93 -4.00
N ILE A 140 -2.52 2.84 -4.50
CA ILE A 140 -1.21 2.84 -5.16
C ILE A 140 -1.20 3.85 -6.33
N LYS A 141 -2.25 3.86 -7.17
CA LYS A 141 -2.36 4.80 -8.29
C LYS A 141 -2.41 6.25 -7.81
N LEU A 142 -3.21 6.56 -6.79
CA LEU A 142 -3.33 7.90 -6.23
C LEU A 142 -2.01 8.39 -5.61
N VAL A 143 -1.32 7.53 -4.86
CA VAL A 143 -0.01 7.85 -4.26
C VAL A 143 1.03 8.12 -5.35
N ARG A 144 1.06 7.31 -6.41
CA ARG A 144 1.96 7.55 -7.56
C ARG A 144 1.67 8.89 -8.24
N GLN A 145 0.40 9.21 -8.46
CA GLN A 145 -0.02 10.48 -9.06
C GLN A 145 0.44 11.67 -8.21
N ALA A 146 0.21 11.63 -6.90
CA ALA A 146 0.65 12.67 -5.97
C ALA A 146 2.17 12.83 -5.88
N GLN A 147 2.94 11.75 -6.07
CA GLN A 147 4.42 11.83 -6.13
C GLN A 147 4.92 12.38 -7.47
N SER A 148 4.16 12.16 -8.56
CA SER A 148 4.51 12.61 -9.91
C SER A 148 4.09 14.05 -10.20
N SER A 149 3.24 14.66 -9.38
CA SER A 149 2.85 16.07 -9.53
C SER A 149 4.01 16.99 -9.15
N LYS A 150 4.90 17.21 -10.11
CA LYS A 150 5.78 18.39 -10.14
C LYS A 150 4.88 19.62 -10.32
N PRO A 151 5.12 20.75 -9.65
CA PRO A 151 4.47 21.99 -10.04
C PRO A 151 5.01 22.38 -11.42
N GLU A 152 4.21 22.12 -12.44
CA GLU A 152 4.31 22.81 -13.73
C GLU A 152 3.90 24.26 -13.46
N ASN A 153 4.85 25.18 -13.60
CA ASN A 153 4.70 26.60 -13.96
C ASN A 153 5.78 27.46 -13.28
N TRP A 154 6.96 27.52 -13.90
CA TRP A 154 7.76 28.75 -13.91
C TRP A 154 7.66 29.31 -15.33
N PRO A 155 7.03 30.48 -15.58
CA PRO A 155 7.09 31.08 -16.89
C PRO A 155 8.53 31.55 -17.12
N HIS A 156 9.18 31.01 -18.15
CA HIS A 156 10.35 31.64 -18.72
C HIS A 156 9.91 32.97 -19.34
N GLY A 157 10.36 34.08 -18.75
CA GLY A 157 10.31 35.43 -19.29
C GLY A 157 11.66 36.09 -19.02
#